data_AF-A0A7S2B7R1-F1
#
_entry.id   AF-A0A7S2B7R1-F1
#
_cell.length_a   1.000
_cell.length_b   1.000
_cell.length_c   1.000
_cell.angle_alpha   90.00
_cell.angle_beta   90.00
_cell.angle_gamma   90.00
#
_symmetry.space_group_name_H-M   'P 1'
#
loop_
_entity.id
_entity.type
_entity.pdbx_description
1 polymer ?
#
loop_
_entity_poly.entity_id
_entity_poly.type
_entity_poly.pdbx_seq_one_letter_code
_entity_poly.pdbx_strand_id
1 'polypeptide(L)'
;HPLASLADTDSVPCRSCRRACYTGSVPGIPRLGIPTLNMNDGPQGFRDPANKGTTTCWPSGLTVAATWDVDAATAWGRDIGAEFRMKGANVALGPGLNVARFPRGGRNFEYISGEEPVLGAAMAAAAVHGIQGSGIIANAKHFVFNNQEYDRGDLNL
;
A
#
# COMPACT_ATOMS: atom_id res chain seq x y z
N HIS A 1 -16.62 -15.36 -14.88
CA HIS A 1 -16.30 -15.17 -13.44
C HIS A 1 -15.75 -13.75 -13.25
N PRO A 2 -16.19 -12.97 -12.25
CA PRO A 2 -15.73 -11.58 -12.03
C PRO A 2 -14.22 -11.43 -11.71
N LEU A 3 -13.48 -12.54 -11.60
CA LEU A 3 -12.02 -12.55 -11.47
C LEU A 3 -11.28 -12.39 -12.82
N ALA A 4 -11.96 -12.60 -13.96
CA ALA A 4 -11.33 -12.55 -15.28
C ALA A 4 -11.05 -11.13 -15.78
N SER A 5 -11.79 -10.11 -15.31
CA SER A 5 -11.69 -8.75 -15.88
C SER A 5 -10.54 -7.90 -15.33
N LEU A 6 -9.77 -8.41 -14.35
CA LEU A 6 -8.56 -7.75 -13.84
C LEU A 6 -7.28 -8.36 -14.43
N ALA A 7 -7.41 -9.43 -15.22
CA ALA A 7 -6.31 -10.23 -15.71
C ALA A 7 -5.73 -9.75 -17.06
N ASP A 8 -6.39 -8.79 -17.72
CA ASP A 8 -6.16 -8.47 -19.14
C ASP A 8 -5.11 -7.38 -19.38
N THR A 9 -4.17 -7.21 -18.45
CA THR A 9 -2.92 -6.51 -18.75
C THR A 9 -1.84 -7.56 -18.97
N ASP A 10 -1.56 -7.84 -20.25
CA ASP A 10 -0.51 -8.75 -20.72
C ASP A 10 0.65 -8.90 -19.75
N SER A 11 0.87 -10.15 -19.34
CA SER A 11 1.90 -10.62 -18.41
C SER A 11 3.31 -10.54 -19.01
N VAL A 12 3.76 -9.36 -19.42
CA VAL A 12 5.15 -9.13 -19.80
C VAL A 12 5.95 -8.90 -18.51
N PRO A 13 6.94 -9.75 -18.18
CA PRO A 13 7.87 -9.46 -17.10
C PRO A 13 8.50 -8.09 -17.37
N CYS A 14 8.53 -7.21 -16.37
CA CYS A 14 9.25 -5.93 -16.41
C CYS A 14 10.76 -6.18 -16.59
N ARG A 15 11.17 -6.59 -17.79
CA ARG A 15 12.57 -6.65 -18.22
C ARG A 15 12.78 -5.89 -19.53
N SER A 16 11.70 -5.50 -20.25
CA SER A 16 11.82 -4.79 -21.53
C SER A 16 10.78 -3.67 -21.78
N CYS A 17 9.80 -3.44 -20.91
CA CYS A 17 8.70 -2.53 -21.21
C CYS A 17 8.87 -1.16 -20.54
N ARG A 18 8.74 -0.07 -21.33
CA ARG A 18 8.63 1.32 -20.87
C ARG A 18 7.29 1.62 -20.16
N ARG A 19 6.67 0.63 -19.51
CA ARG A 19 5.42 0.73 -18.72
C ARG A 19 5.75 0.59 -17.24
N ALA A 20 4.93 1.17 -16.37
CA ALA A 20 5.09 1.15 -14.92
C ALA A 20 5.52 -0.24 -14.42
N CYS A 21 6.69 -0.33 -13.79
CA CYS A 21 7.18 -1.56 -13.21
C CYS A 21 6.68 -1.68 -11.79
N TYR A 22 5.81 -2.65 -11.54
CA TYR A 22 5.36 -3.00 -10.20
C TYR A 22 6.55 -3.40 -9.31
N THR A 23 6.53 -3.06 -8.03
CA THR A 23 7.56 -3.46 -7.05
C THR A 23 7.79 -4.98 -7.04
N GLY A 24 6.74 -5.78 -7.21
CA GLY A 24 6.83 -7.24 -7.32
C GLY A 24 5.69 -7.83 -8.14
N SER A 25 5.91 -9.04 -8.67
CA SER A 25 4.85 -9.81 -9.32
C SER A 25 5.01 -11.32 -9.13
N VAL A 26 3.88 -12.01 -9.07
CA VAL A 26 3.79 -13.48 -9.11
C VAL A 26 3.15 -13.87 -10.44
N PRO A 27 3.84 -14.60 -11.32
CA PRO A 27 3.27 -15.04 -12.59
C PRO A 27 2.00 -15.87 -12.38
N GLY A 28 0.99 -15.61 -13.20
CA GLY A 28 -0.25 -16.40 -13.20
C GLY A 28 -0.05 -17.84 -13.66
N ILE A 29 -1.10 -18.66 -13.50
CA ILE A 29 -1.16 -20.04 -13.99
C ILE A 29 -2.35 -20.15 -14.96
N PRO A 30 -2.17 -19.84 -16.28
CA PRO A 30 -3.27 -19.77 -17.24
C PRO A 30 -4.08 -21.06 -17.38
N ARG A 31 -3.42 -22.23 -17.29
CA ARG A 31 -4.09 -23.54 -17.36
C ARG A 31 -5.12 -23.77 -16.24
N LEU A 32 -5.04 -23.00 -15.16
CA LEU A 32 -5.97 -23.05 -14.01
C LEU A 32 -6.88 -21.81 -13.94
N GLY A 33 -6.78 -20.88 -14.90
CA GLY A 33 -7.50 -19.60 -14.84
C GLY A 33 -7.04 -18.67 -13.71
N ILE A 34 -5.81 -18.85 -13.19
CA ILE A 34 -5.25 -18.01 -12.12
C ILE A 34 -4.47 -16.85 -12.78
N PRO A 35 -4.86 -15.58 -12.55
CA PRO A 35 -4.18 -14.44 -13.15
C PRO A 35 -2.83 -14.14 -12.48
N THR A 36 -2.02 -13.30 -13.12
CA THR A 36 -0.82 -12.71 -12.52
C THR A 36 -1.20 -11.81 -11.34
N LEU A 37 -0.41 -11.86 -10.27
CA LEU A 37 -0.57 -10.99 -9.11
C LEU A 37 0.52 -9.91 -9.14
N ASN A 38 0.12 -8.65 -9.32
CA ASN A 38 1.00 -7.49 -9.33
C ASN A 38 0.92 -6.76 -7.98
N MET A 39 2.07 -6.37 -7.45
CA MET A 39 2.22 -5.74 -6.13
C MET A 39 3.02 -4.45 -6.30
N ASN A 40 2.51 -3.33 -5.81
CA ASN A 40 3.23 -2.06 -5.94
C ASN A 40 3.28 -1.28 -4.63
N ASP A 41 4.30 -0.43 -4.50
CA ASP A 41 4.29 0.60 -3.46
C ASP A 41 3.29 1.71 -3.76
N GLY A 42 2.81 2.46 -2.78
CA GLY A 42 3.07 2.29 -1.35
C GLY A 42 1.96 2.86 -0.45
N PRO A 43 2.26 3.18 0.82
CA PRO A 43 1.28 3.63 1.79
C PRO A 43 0.58 4.96 1.47
N GLN A 44 1.11 5.77 0.54
CA GLN A 44 0.63 7.14 0.26
C GLN A 44 0.30 7.35 -1.23
N GLY A 45 -0.03 6.27 -1.95
CA GLY A 45 -0.34 6.31 -3.39
C GLY A 45 0.54 5.39 -4.22
N PHE A 46 0.16 5.20 -5.47
CA PHE A 46 0.82 4.27 -6.39
C PHE A 46 2.19 4.80 -6.85
N ARG A 47 3.27 4.10 -6.57
CA ARG A 47 4.62 4.55 -6.92
C ARG A 47 4.92 4.25 -8.39
N ASP A 48 5.01 5.29 -9.23
CA ASP A 48 5.46 5.19 -10.62
C ASP A 48 6.56 6.22 -10.93
N PRO A 49 7.85 5.88 -10.73
CA PRO A 49 8.95 6.80 -10.98
C PRO A 49 9.19 7.06 -12.47
N ALA A 50 8.70 6.20 -13.37
CA ALA A 50 8.88 6.34 -14.80
C ALA A 50 7.87 7.32 -15.42
N ASN A 51 6.65 7.40 -14.86
CA ASN A 51 5.59 8.27 -15.35
C ASN A 51 5.18 9.33 -14.31
N LYS A 52 6.05 10.32 -14.10
CA LYS A 52 5.81 11.43 -13.17
C LYS A 52 4.52 12.20 -13.53
N GLY A 53 3.80 12.67 -12.50
CA GLY A 53 2.56 13.44 -12.67
C GLY A 53 1.34 12.61 -13.07
N THR A 54 1.46 11.27 -13.13
CA THR A 54 0.35 10.37 -13.47
C THR A 54 -0.25 9.66 -12.27
N THR A 55 0.21 10.00 -11.06
CA THR A 55 -0.23 9.43 -9.80
C THR A 55 -0.55 10.56 -8.83
N THR A 56 -1.59 10.38 -8.03
CA THR A 56 -1.90 11.22 -6.88
C THR A 56 -0.88 11.01 -5.75
N CYS A 57 -0.28 12.11 -5.29
CA CYS A 57 0.48 12.12 -4.03
C CYS A 57 -0.48 12.39 -2.87
N TRP A 58 -0.91 11.34 -2.17
CA TRP A 58 -1.86 11.46 -1.07
C TRP A 58 -1.21 12.01 0.20
N PRO A 59 -2.00 12.59 1.14
CA PRO A 59 -1.51 12.93 2.48
C PRO A 59 -0.81 11.74 3.15
N SER A 60 0.17 12.03 4.00
CA SER A 60 0.88 11.00 4.73
C SER A 60 -0.03 10.24 5.70
N GLY A 61 0.30 8.97 5.99
CA GLY A 61 -0.48 8.19 6.96
C GLY A 61 -0.59 8.90 8.30
N LEU A 62 0.50 9.54 8.76
CA LEU A 62 0.49 10.32 10.00
C LEU A 62 -0.39 11.58 9.89
N THR A 63 -0.44 12.24 8.73
CA THR A 63 -1.36 13.37 8.49
C THR A 63 -2.81 12.93 8.54
N VAL A 64 -3.13 11.76 7.97
CA VAL A 64 -4.48 11.18 8.03
C VAL A 64 -4.81 10.79 9.47
N ALA A 65 -3.89 10.17 10.21
CA ALA A 65 -4.09 9.84 11.62
C ALA A 65 -4.40 11.09 12.47
N ALA A 66 -3.73 12.21 12.17
CA ALA A 66 -3.92 13.47 12.87
C ALA A 66 -5.31 14.12 12.66
N THR A 67 -6.14 13.61 11.75
CA THR A 67 -7.54 14.07 11.62
C THR A 67 -8.44 13.50 12.71
N TRP A 68 -8.06 12.37 13.33
CA TRP A 68 -8.93 11.58 14.23
C TRP A 68 -10.27 11.19 13.61
N ASP A 69 -10.32 11.15 12.27
CA ASP A 69 -11.53 10.93 11.49
C ASP A 69 -11.43 9.61 10.72
N VAL A 70 -12.17 8.62 11.21
CA VAL A 70 -12.28 7.27 10.65
C VAL A 70 -12.89 7.28 9.24
N ASP A 71 -13.80 8.21 8.96
CA ASP A 71 -14.42 8.34 7.64
C ASP A 71 -13.41 8.94 6.65
N ALA A 72 -12.60 9.91 7.10
CA ALA A 72 -11.49 10.44 6.31
C ALA A 72 -10.45 9.34 5.99
N ALA A 73 -10.10 8.50 6.96
CA ALA A 73 -9.19 7.35 6.73
C ALA A 73 -9.79 6.32 5.75
N THR A 74 -11.10 6.06 5.84
CA THR A 74 -11.81 5.16 4.92
C THR A 74 -11.82 5.72 3.50
N ALA A 75 -12.14 7.00 3.33
CA ALA A 75 -12.11 7.68 2.03
C ALA A 75 -10.70 7.69 1.43
N TRP A 76 -9.69 8.00 2.24
CA TRP A 76 -8.29 7.96 1.83
C TRP A 76 -7.87 6.57 1.35
N GLY A 77 -8.19 5.51 2.11
CA GLY A 77 -7.92 4.13 1.72
C GLY A 77 -8.63 3.73 0.43
N ARG A 78 -9.92 4.08 0.29
CA ARG A 78 -10.74 3.79 -0.90
C ARG A 78 -10.13 4.40 -2.16
N ASP A 79 -9.77 5.68 -2.11
CA ASP A 79 -9.31 6.41 -3.28
C ASP A 79 -7.89 5.98 -3.69
N ILE A 80 -7.02 5.66 -2.72
CA ILE A 80 -5.75 4.95 -2.98
C ILE A 80 -6.03 3.59 -3.65
N GLY A 81 -6.92 2.77 -3.09
CA GLY A 81 -7.27 1.47 -3.66
C GLY A 81 -7.81 1.57 -5.09
N ALA A 82 -8.62 2.59 -5.37
CA ALA A 82 -9.12 2.86 -6.72
C ALA A 82 -7.99 3.18 -7.70
N GLU A 83 -7.01 3.99 -7.30
CA GLU A 83 -5.83 4.28 -8.10
C GLU A 83 -4.99 3.03 -8.41
N PHE A 84 -4.74 2.19 -7.40
CA PHE A 84 -4.03 0.92 -7.60
C PHE A 84 -4.75 0.00 -8.58
N ARG A 85 -6.08 -0.10 -8.46
CA ARG A 85 -6.92 -0.87 -9.39
C ARG A 85 -6.83 -0.33 -10.81
N MET A 86 -6.95 0.99 -10.99
CA MET A 86 -6.85 1.63 -12.31
C MET A 86 -5.47 1.42 -12.95
N LYS A 87 -4.42 1.33 -12.13
CA LYS A 87 -3.04 1.09 -12.58
C LYS A 87 -2.69 -0.38 -12.76
N GLY A 88 -3.62 -1.31 -12.51
CA GLY A 88 -3.43 -2.76 -12.75
C GLY A 88 -2.68 -3.50 -11.64
N ALA A 89 -2.47 -2.89 -10.47
CA ALA A 89 -1.98 -3.60 -9.30
C ALA A 89 -3.11 -4.39 -8.61
N ASN A 90 -2.75 -5.51 -7.97
CA ASN A 90 -3.65 -6.33 -7.18
C ASN A 90 -3.40 -6.15 -5.67
N VAL A 91 -2.15 -5.84 -5.30
CA VAL A 91 -1.73 -5.63 -3.92
C VAL A 91 -1.15 -4.24 -3.75
N ALA A 92 -1.68 -3.49 -2.79
CA ALA A 92 -1.08 -2.26 -2.31
C ALA A 92 -0.12 -2.58 -1.16
N LEU A 93 1.17 -2.25 -1.30
CA LEU A 93 2.16 -2.41 -0.24
C LEU A 93 1.98 -1.31 0.83
N GLY A 94 0.88 -1.38 1.57
CA GLY A 94 0.48 -0.47 2.64
C GLY A 94 -0.92 -0.82 3.16
N PRO A 95 -1.39 -0.16 4.24
CA PRO A 95 -0.76 0.96 4.94
C PRO A 95 0.38 0.54 5.89
N GLY A 96 1.20 1.53 6.28
CA GLY A 96 2.19 1.38 7.35
C GLY A 96 1.56 1.54 8.73
N LEU A 97 1.83 0.63 9.67
CA LEU A 97 1.15 0.49 10.96
C LEU A 97 2.11 0.44 12.17
N ASN A 98 3.41 0.71 11.99
CA ASN A 98 4.35 0.71 13.10
C ASN A 98 4.13 1.94 14.00
N VAL A 99 4.09 1.74 15.32
CA VAL A 99 3.96 2.86 16.27
C VAL A 99 5.14 3.82 16.16
N ALA A 100 4.88 5.13 16.19
CA ALA A 100 5.89 6.19 16.20
C ALA A 100 6.60 6.26 17.57
N ARG A 101 7.31 5.19 17.95
CA ARG A 101 7.97 5.04 19.26
C ARG A 101 9.16 6.00 19.44
N PHE A 102 9.91 6.25 18.37
CA PHE A 102 11.07 7.13 18.38
C PHE A 102 10.77 8.39 17.58
N PRO A 103 10.93 9.60 18.13
CA PRO A 103 10.61 10.83 17.40
C PRO A 103 11.50 11.03 16.17
N ARG A 104 12.71 10.44 16.16
CA ARG A 104 13.65 10.45 15.04
C ARG A 104 13.47 9.28 14.07
N GLY A 105 12.36 8.53 14.17
CA GLY A 105 12.03 7.44 13.26
C GLY A 105 11.85 7.97 11.84
N GLY A 106 12.73 7.55 10.92
CA GLY A 106 12.77 8.07 9.55
C GLY A 106 11.51 7.77 8.71
N ARG A 107 10.64 6.88 9.19
CA ARG A 107 9.38 6.48 8.54
C ARG A 107 8.14 6.84 9.34
N ASN A 108 8.24 7.60 10.43
CA ASN A 108 7.07 7.98 11.24
C ASN A 108 5.94 8.60 10.41
N PHE A 109 6.28 9.36 9.37
CA PHE A 109 5.30 9.99 8.47
C PHE A 109 4.41 8.98 7.73
N GLU A 110 4.90 7.78 7.42
CA GLU A 110 4.15 6.79 6.64
C GLU A 110 3.19 5.96 7.51
N TYR A 111 3.38 5.98 8.84
CA TYR A 111 2.64 5.14 9.75
C TYR A 111 1.33 5.80 10.19
N ILE A 112 0.21 5.23 9.75
CA ILE A 112 -1.15 5.71 10.10
C ILE A 112 -1.50 5.42 11.56
N SER A 113 -0.71 4.60 12.25
CA SER A 113 -0.93 4.29 13.65
C SER A 113 -0.60 5.44 14.59
N GLY A 114 0.20 6.42 14.15
CA GLY A 114 0.75 7.43 15.06
C GLY A 114 1.52 6.79 16.22
N GLU A 115 1.50 7.42 17.40
CA GLU A 115 2.10 6.87 18.63
C GLU A 115 1.10 6.14 19.55
N GLU A 116 -0.21 6.32 19.33
CA GLU A 116 -1.26 5.85 20.22
C GLU A 116 -1.98 4.62 19.62
N PRO A 117 -1.92 3.45 20.28
CA PRO A 117 -2.39 2.20 19.69
C PRO A 117 -3.92 2.12 19.47
N VAL A 118 -4.75 2.81 20.26
CA VAL A 118 -6.21 2.78 20.10
C VAL A 118 -6.64 3.55 18.86
N LEU A 119 -6.19 4.80 18.72
CA LEU A 119 -6.34 5.61 17.52
C LEU A 119 -5.76 4.87 16.33
N GLY A 120 -4.54 4.35 16.47
CA GLY A 120 -3.87 3.67 15.39
C GLY A 120 -4.62 2.44 14.89
N ALA A 121 -5.22 1.65 15.79
CA ALA A 121 -6.06 0.51 15.42
C ALA A 121 -7.31 0.94 14.64
N ALA A 122 -8.00 1.99 15.09
CA ALA A 122 -9.20 2.50 14.42
C ALA A 122 -8.88 3.04 13.02
N MET A 123 -7.84 3.87 12.89
CA MET A 123 -7.42 4.46 11.63
C MET A 123 -6.86 3.42 10.64
N ALA A 124 -6.09 2.46 11.14
CA ALA A 124 -5.58 1.35 10.33
C ALA A 124 -6.69 0.47 9.77
N ALA A 125 -7.67 0.10 10.60
CA ALA A 125 -8.81 -0.71 10.17
C ALA A 125 -9.61 0.01 9.07
N ALA A 126 -9.91 1.29 9.27
CA ALA A 126 -10.59 2.14 8.29
C ALA A 126 -9.86 2.20 6.94
N ALA A 127 -8.55 2.48 6.96
CA ALA A 127 -7.74 2.52 5.75
C ALA A 127 -7.71 1.16 5.02
N VAL A 128 -7.54 0.06 5.76
CA VAL A 128 -7.55 -1.31 5.19
C VAL A 128 -8.91 -1.63 4.57
N HIS A 129 -10.01 -1.32 5.25
CA HIS A 129 -11.35 -1.52 4.71
C HIS A 129 -11.60 -0.66 3.46
N GLY A 130 -11.14 0.59 3.44
CA GLY A 130 -11.19 1.46 2.27
C GLY A 130 -10.47 0.85 1.07
N ILE A 131 -9.20 0.47 1.23
CA ILE A 131 -8.38 -0.14 0.16
C ILE A 131 -9.05 -1.40 -0.38
N GLN A 132 -9.49 -2.29 0.52
CA GLN A 132 -10.11 -3.56 0.14
C GLN A 132 -11.50 -3.40 -0.47
N GLY A 133 -12.23 -2.34 -0.12
CA GLY A 133 -13.49 -1.96 -0.76
C GLY A 133 -13.35 -1.68 -2.27
N SER A 134 -12.16 -1.29 -2.72
CA SER A 134 -11.82 -1.09 -4.13
C SER A 134 -11.35 -2.37 -4.84
N GLY A 135 -11.43 -3.53 -4.18
CA GLY A 135 -11.00 -4.82 -4.73
C GLY A 135 -9.49 -4.98 -4.83
N ILE A 136 -8.74 -4.27 -3.99
CA ILE A 136 -7.28 -4.36 -3.84
C ILE A 136 -6.92 -5.03 -2.53
N ILE A 137 -5.91 -5.88 -2.54
CA ILE A 137 -5.39 -6.49 -1.31
C ILE A 137 -4.52 -5.44 -0.58
N ALA A 138 -4.93 -5.06 0.62
CA ALA A 138 -4.10 -4.24 1.51
C ALA A 138 -2.97 -5.10 2.13
N ASN A 139 -1.81 -4.50 2.34
CA ASN A 139 -0.67 -5.11 3.01
C ASN A 139 -0.29 -4.29 4.25
N ALA A 140 -0.85 -4.67 5.39
CA ALA A 140 -0.46 -4.12 6.69
C ALA A 140 1.03 -4.40 6.94
N LYS A 141 1.83 -3.34 7.09
CA LYS A 141 3.28 -3.45 7.25
C LYS A 141 3.82 -2.47 8.29
N HIS A 142 4.96 -2.70 8.94
CA HIS A 142 5.80 -3.88 8.89
C HIS A 142 5.61 -4.61 10.21
N PHE A 143 5.15 -5.85 10.14
CA PHE A 143 5.01 -6.67 11.33
C PHE A 143 6.38 -7.25 11.70
N VAL A 144 6.96 -6.94 12.86
CA VAL A 144 6.58 -5.92 13.88
C VAL A 144 7.86 -5.25 14.41
N PHE A 145 7.73 -4.24 15.27
CA PHE A 145 8.86 -3.54 15.93
C PHE A 145 9.88 -2.87 15.01
N ASN A 146 9.51 -2.62 13.75
CA ASN A 146 10.27 -1.79 12.82
C ASN A 146 10.02 -0.29 13.09
N ASN A 147 10.42 0.20 14.26
CA ASN A 147 10.13 1.57 14.71
C ASN A 147 11.29 2.57 14.47
N GLN A 148 12.41 2.10 13.93
CA GLN A 148 13.55 2.95 13.57
C GLN A 148 14.24 2.43 12.31
N GLU A 149 14.86 3.34 11.58
CA GLU A 149 15.56 3.00 10.34
C GLU A 149 17.03 2.64 10.56
N TYR A 150 17.62 3.17 11.65
CA TYR A 150 19.01 2.89 11.99
C TYR A 150 19.16 1.41 12.32
N ASP A 151 20.02 0.74 11.56
CA ASP A 151 20.40 -0.66 11.73
C ASP A 151 19.22 -1.66 11.69
N ARG A 152 18.13 -1.33 10.98
CA ARG A 152 16.89 -2.14 10.97
C ARG A 152 17.01 -3.55 10.37
N GLY A 153 18.15 -3.87 9.76
CA GLY A 153 18.41 -5.19 9.18
C GLY A 153 19.02 -6.18 10.17
N ASP A 154 19.72 -5.67 11.19
CA ASP A 154 20.56 -6.47 12.08
C ASP A 154 20.25 -6.23 13.58
N LEU A 155 19.69 -5.07 13.92
CA LEU A 155 19.34 -4.73 15.30
C LEU A 155 18.22 -5.62 15.84
N ASN A 156 18.44 -6.18 17.03
CA ASN A 156 17.41 -6.81 17.85
C ASN A 156 17.14 -5.92 19.07
N LEU A 157 15.90 -5.43 19.20
CA LEU A 157 15.47 -4.48 20.24
C LEU A 157 14.90 -5.20 21.47
#